data_AF-A0A962JJQ7-F1
#
_entry.id   AF-A0A962JJQ7-F1
#
_cell.length_a   1.000
_cell.length_b   1.000
_cell.length_c   1.000
_cell.angle_alpha   90.00
_cell.angle_beta   90.00
_cell.angle_gamma   90.00
#
_symmetry.space_group_name_H-M   'P 1'
#
loop_
_entity.id
_entity.type
_entity.pdbx_description
1 polymer ?
#
loop_
_entity_poly.entity_id
_entity_poly.type
_entity_poly.pdbx_seq_one_letter_code
_entity_poly.pdbx_strand_id
1 'polypeptide(L)' 'MSRKYFGTDGIRGLVGISPIVPEFALKLGWAVGKVLAATGNASVVIGKDTRLSGYMLESALQ' A
#
# COMPACT_ATOMS: atom_id res chain seq x y z
N MET A 1 12.77 -4.95 17.58
CA MET A 1 12.05 -3.84 16.91
C MET A 1 10.65 -4.33 16.58
N SER A 2 9.60 -3.74 17.17
CA SER A 2 8.23 -4.12 16.79
C SER A 2 7.93 -3.59 15.38
N ARG A 3 7.28 -4.41 14.54
CA ARG A 3 6.82 -3.95 13.23
C ARG A 3 5.73 -2.90 13.46
N LYS A 4 5.97 -1.65 13.03
CA LYS A 4 5.06 -0.51 13.26
C LYS A 4 3.76 -0.60 12.43
N TYR A 5 3.85 -1.05 11.19
CA TYR A 5 2.72 -1.06 10.24
C TYR A 5 2.33 -2.46 9.75
N PHE A 6 3.31 -3.36 9.61
CA PHE A 6 3.10 -4.71 9.07
C PHE A 6 2.81 -5.73 10.19
N GLY A 7 1.58 -6.23 10.23
CA GLY A 7 1.18 -7.37 11.05
C GLY A 7 1.46 -8.71 10.35
N THR A 8 0.67 -9.74 10.67
CA THR A 8 0.74 -11.06 10.01
C THR A 8 0.31 -11.00 8.56
N ASP A 9 -0.82 -10.32 8.28
CA ASP A 9 -1.44 -10.23 6.94
C ASP A 9 -1.21 -8.86 6.27
N GLY A 10 -0.11 -8.18 6.59
CA GLY A 10 0.19 -6.86 6.06
C GLY A 10 -0.38 -5.71 6.90
N ILE A 11 -0.77 -4.62 6.24
CA ILE A 11 -1.22 -3.37 6.87
C ILE A 11 -2.74 -3.35 6.95
N ARG A 12 -3.30 -3.22 8.15
CA ARG A 12 -4.75 -3.28 8.41
C ARG A 12 -5.20 -2.10 9.26
N GLY A 13 -6.46 -1.70 9.10
CA GLY A 13 -7.07 -0.62 9.85
C GLY A 13 -8.43 -0.20 9.27
N LEU A 14 -9.02 0.83 9.86
CA LEU A 14 -10.25 1.45 9.36
C LEU A 14 -9.92 2.49 8.29
N VAL A 15 -10.67 2.47 7.20
CA VAL A 15 -10.51 3.41 6.09
C VAL A 15 -10.76 4.84 6.58
N GLY A 16 -9.89 5.76 6.17
CA GLY A 16 -9.93 7.16 6.64
C GLY A 16 -9.16 7.39 7.94
N ILE A 17 -8.73 6.31 8.61
CA ILE A 17 -7.87 6.38 9.80
C ILE A 17 -6.49 5.84 9.43
N SER A 18 -5.45 6.58 9.82
CA SER A 18 -4.07 6.15 9.58
C SER A 18 -3.83 4.74 10.19
N PRO A 19 -3.23 3.80 9.43
CA PRO A 19 -2.55 3.98 8.15
C PRO A 19 -3.39 3.73 6.89
N ILE A 20 -4.70 3.47 6.98
CA ILE A 20 -5.55 3.17 5.80
C ILE A 20 -6.13 4.46 5.22
N VAL A 21 -5.24 5.29 4.67
CA VAL A 21 -5.55 6.58 4.01
C VAL A 21 -4.77 6.72 2.69
N PRO A 22 -5.28 7.47 1.69
CA PRO A 22 -4.65 7.59 0.37
C PRO A 22 -3.19 8.04 0.42
N GLU A 23 -2.89 9.05 1.26
CA GLU A 23 -1.54 9.60 1.38
C GLU A 23 -0.54 8.55 1.88
N PHE A 24 -0.96 7.68 2.79
CA PHE A 24 -0.13 6.60 3.27
C PHE A 24 0.11 5.54 2.18
N ALA A 25 -0.93 5.20 1.41
CA ALA A 25 -0.82 4.27 0.29
C ALA A 25 0.15 4.79 -0.78
N LEU A 26 0.06 6.07 -1.15
CA LEU A 26 0.99 6.70 -2.10
C LEU A 26 2.45 6.63 -1.60
N LYS A 27 2.70 7.00 -0.34
CA LYS A 27 4.04 6.92 0.27
C LYS A 27 4.55 5.48 0.34
N LEU A 28 3.68 4.52 0.62
CA LEU A 28 3.99 3.10 0.62
C LEU A 28 4.37 2.63 -0.80
N GLY A 29 3.58 2.98 -1.81
CA GLY A 29 3.85 2.67 -3.22
C GLY A 29 5.20 3.22 -3.66
N TRP A 30 5.52 4.47 -3.31
CA TRP A 30 6.83 5.06 -3.60
C TRP A 30 7.97 4.31 -2.90
N ALA A 31 7.81 3.96 -1.62
CA ALA A 31 8.81 3.19 -0.89
C ALA A 31 9.04 1.81 -1.51
N VAL A 32 7.96 1.11 -1.88
CA VAL A 32 8.01 -0.18 -2.59
C VAL A 32 8.71 -0.02 -3.94
N GLY A 33 8.34 0.98 -4.74
CA GLY A 33 8.96 1.25 -6.03
C GLY A 33 10.46 1.51 -5.93
N LYS A 34 10.90 2.28 -4.92
CA LYS A 34 12.33 2.53 -4.68
C LYS A 34 13.10 1.26 -4.35
N VAL A 35 12.52 0.37 -3.54
CA VAL A 35 13.14 -0.92 -3.18
C VAL A 35 13.20 -1.84 -4.40
N LEU A 36 12.11 -1.95 -5.15
CA LEU A 36 12.04 -2.82 -6.32
C LEU A 36 12.93 -2.33 -7.47
N ALA A 37 13.04 -1.02 -7.68
CA ALA A 37 13.92 -0.43 -8.69
C ALA A 37 15.40 -0.76 -8.45
N ALA A 38 15.82 -0.98 -7.19
CA ALA A 38 17.18 -1.42 -6.87
C ALA A 38 17.48 -2.86 -7.35
N THR A 39 16.44 -3.64 -7.66
CA THR A 39 16.56 -5.03 -8.12
C THR A 39 16.42 -5.18 -9.64
N GLY A 40 16.24 -4.07 -10.38
CA GLY A 40 16.09 -4.03 -11.83
C GLY A 40 14.71 -3.54 -12.29
N ASN A 41 14.33 -3.87 -13.53
CA ASN A 41 12.99 -3.56 -14.05
C ASN A 41 11.94 -4.47 -13.40
N ALA A 42 11.37 -3.99 -12.30
CA ALA A 42 10.29 -4.66 -11.60
C ALA A 42 8.93 -4.21 -12.15
N SER A 43 8.07 -5.19 -12.44
CA SER A 43 6.64 -4.97 -12.67
C SER A 43 5.87 -5.29 -11.40
N VAL A 44 4.79 -4.56 -11.13
CA VAL A 44 3.95 -4.74 -9.95
C VAL A 44 2.51 -4.95 -10.41
N VAL A 45 1.84 -5.93 -9.80
CA VAL A 45 0.41 -6.18 -10.01
C VAL A 45 -0.34 -5.67 -8.78
N ILE A 46 -1.32 -4.81 -9.00
CA ILE A 46 -2.21 -4.31 -7.96
C ILE A 46 -3.53 -5.07 -8.06
N GLY A 47 -3.89 -5.77 -6.97
CA GLY A 47 -5.19 -6.42 -6.81
C GLY A 47 -6.00 -5.72 -5.73
N LYS A 48 -7.31 -5.65 -5.92
CA LYS A 48 -8.26 -5.13 -4.92
C LYS A 48 -9.40 -6.12 -4.68
N ASP A 49 -10.03 -6.02 -3.51
CA ASP A 49 -11.27 -6.71 -3.22
C ASP A 49 -12.49 -5.91 -3.71
N THR A 50 -13.70 -6.33 -3.32
CA THR A 50 -14.96 -5.69 -3.71
C THR A 50 -15.35 -4.50 -2.83
N ARG A 51 -14.51 -4.09 -1.86
CA ARG A 51 -14.85 -2.97 -0.97
C ARG A 51 -14.85 -1.65 -1.73
N LEU A 52 -15.80 -0.79 -1.39
CA LEU A 52 -15.87 0.58 -1.91
C LEU A 52 -14.59 1.38 -1.63
N SER A 53 -13.96 1.15 -0.47
CA SER A 53 -12.69 1.77 -0.10
C SER A 53 -11.50 1.30 -0.94
N GLY A 54 -11.64 0.18 -1.66
CA GLY A 54 -10.61 -0.33 -2.56
C GLY A 54 -10.29 0.65 -3.67
N TYR A 55 -11.30 1.31 -4.25
CA TYR A 55 -11.11 2.32 -5.30
C TYR A 55 -10.25 3.49 -4.84
N MET A 56 -10.46 3.95 -3.60
CA MET A 56 -9.68 5.04 -3.02
C MET A 56 -8.18 4.71 -2.94
N LEU A 57 -7.84 3.49 -2.54
CA LEU A 57 -6.44 3.06 -2.40
C LEU A 57 -5.83 2.68 -3.75
N GLU A 58 -6.62 2.06 -4.64
CA GLU A 58 -6.24 1.78 -6.02
C GLU A 58 -5.89 3.07 -6.76
N SER A 59 -6.75 4.09 -6.74
CA SER A 59 -6.47 5.38 -7.40
C SER A 59 -5.29 6.13 -6.80
N ALA A 60 -4.85 5.81 -5.58
CA ALA A 60 -3.65 6.39 -5.00
C ALA A 60 -2.36 5.69 -5.46
N LEU A 61 -2.47 4.49 -6.05
CA LEU A 61 -1.35 3.63 -6.44
C LEU A 61 -1.24 3.45 -7.97
N GLN A 62 -2.33 3.68 -8.71
CA GLN A 62 -2.35 3.78 -10.16
C GLN A 62 -1.75 5.11 -10.62
#